data_AF-D8VMT0-F1
#
_entry.id   AF-D8VMT0-F1
#
_cell.length_a   1.000
_cell.length_b   1.000
_cell.length_c   1.000
_cell.angle_alpha   90.00
_cell.angle_beta   90.00
_cell.angle_gamma   90.00
#
_symmetry.space_group_name_H-M   'P 1'
#
loop_
_entity.id
_entity.type
_entity.pdbx_description
1 polymer ?
#
loop_
_entity_poly.entity_id
_entity_poly.type
_entity_poly.pdbx_seq_one_letter_code
_entity_poly.pdbx_strand_id
1 'polypeptide(L)'
;MKSDSLAPTAHVEQQQASISQPTQLTGVDEAIFVDARPEAMTQQRLQAMAKNSPQTRQMKAMQAQINTGSYGNSGVIQCALWTSAEFTTATTFEKTFSTDPRARKSIVVIDNALKAVHDNLVPAGRIGLLQDLVQAIDEYLELKVLGKKHTTPFEWRGKADASNERIDPALTLKQQVLDELRGGRNVVNGINWDLHDEMVQATSDLARLKTLVSQRFGIAVADIGAVPIGGTKVGGTGKVTTAHDWTLKGLKRAYQALTSLPLSHTEANASLGKFQRYEGGGGYFAENSATVAIGSRDDRLEDNYAGGTAVGVAGSNSFEWTVRHEIGHAVADKVGAVAGYCATDPGGHWTDYGHNREVDFVEEVFACSNGIVHAILAEGVAAGMMRYTAAQVAQKEITMDAAIATIMNYVPSLPINNAVTAQQIAADPGWAVLNGNLEAVWSGGARLVVGGRGFVKSSERGFASFQDASFARKVSAYQFRSPHEWFAEAYAAYHDPRFAPGTLLAGDPATRAHIAAVV
;
A
#
# COMPACT_ATOMS: atom_id res chain seq x y z
N MET A 1 -9.47 -64.90 53.19
CA MET A 1 -8.08 -64.72 53.66
C MET A 1 -7.29 -64.07 52.54
N LYS A 2 -6.71 -62.90 52.83
CA LYS A 2 -5.77 -62.07 52.03
C LYS A 2 -6.35 -61.40 50.77
N SER A 3 -6.05 -60.14 50.45
CA SER A 3 -5.74 -58.89 51.17
C SER A 3 -5.49 -57.85 50.06
N ASP A 4 -5.95 -56.63 50.30
CA ASP A 4 -5.95 -55.48 49.39
C ASP A 4 -4.56 -54.98 48.96
N SER A 5 -4.49 -54.33 47.80
CA SER A 5 -3.49 -53.29 47.51
C SER A 5 -4.13 -52.14 46.72
N LEU A 6 -4.52 -51.09 47.43
CA LEU A 6 -4.93 -49.80 46.89
C LEU A 6 -3.69 -48.93 46.62
N ALA A 7 -3.72 -48.21 45.50
CA ALA A 7 -2.70 -47.26 45.09
C ALA A 7 -2.74 -45.96 45.94
N PRO A 8 -1.61 -45.28 46.16
CA PRO A 8 -1.56 -44.09 47.00
C PRO A 8 -2.00 -42.82 46.27
N THR A 9 -2.80 -42.03 46.98
CA THR A 9 -3.24 -40.68 46.62
C THR A 9 -2.12 -39.67 46.90
N ALA A 10 -1.73 -38.88 45.90
CA ALA A 10 -0.74 -37.82 46.06
C ALA A 10 -1.37 -36.57 46.70
N HIS A 11 -0.84 -36.18 47.87
CA HIS A 11 -1.12 -34.90 48.52
C HIS A 11 -0.31 -33.79 47.83
N VAL A 12 -0.99 -32.75 47.34
CA VAL A 12 -0.37 -31.51 46.86
C VAL A 12 -0.28 -30.54 48.04
N GLU A 13 0.93 -30.28 48.50
CA GLU A 13 1.28 -29.34 49.56
C GLU A 13 1.44 -27.93 48.93
N GLN A 14 0.54 -27.00 49.26
CA GLN A 14 0.63 -25.60 48.84
C GLN A 14 1.72 -24.89 49.67
N GLN A 15 2.90 -24.67 49.09
CA GLN A 15 3.89 -23.75 49.64
C GLN A 15 3.49 -22.30 49.32
N GLN A 16 3.14 -21.55 50.37
CA GLN A 16 3.05 -20.09 50.33
C GLN A 16 4.45 -19.49 50.24
N ALA A 17 4.76 -18.85 49.12
CA ALA A 17 5.98 -18.05 48.96
C ALA A 17 5.78 -16.65 49.56
N SER A 18 6.55 -16.33 50.59
CA SER A 18 6.63 -14.99 51.18
C SER A 18 7.43 -14.06 50.27
N ILE A 19 6.77 -13.03 49.74
CA ILE A 19 7.40 -11.96 48.94
C ILE A 19 8.22 -11.07 49.88
N SER A 20 9.54 -11.08 49.69
CA SER A 20 10.48 -10.17 50.37
C SER A 20 10.59 -8.86 49.59
N GLN A 21 10.59 -7.73 50.30
CA GLN A 21 10.72 -6.40 49.70
C GLN A 21 12.09 -6.18 49.04
N PRO A 22 12.17 -5.40 47.95
CA PRO A 22 13.42 -5.17 47.25
C PRO A 22 14.31 -4.16 48.00
N THR A 23 15.57 -4.57 48.17
CA THR A 23 16.66 -3.75 48.72
C THR A 23 17.09 -2.71 47.67
N GLN A 24 17.13 -1.44 48.03
CA GLN A 24 17.66 -0.38 47.18
C GLN A 24 19.19 -0.50 47.05
N LEU A 25 19.68 -0.67 45.83
CA LEU A 25 21.09 -0.57 45.46
C LEU A 25 21.35 0.83 44.90
N THR A 26 22.11 1.64 45.63
CA THR A 26 22.63 2.93 45.18
C THR A 26 24.03 2.75 44.59
N GLY A 27 24.19 3.05 43.30
CA GLY A 27 25.48 3.25 42.65
C GLY A 27 25.76 2.32 41.46
N VAL A 28 25.53 2.82 40.25
CA VAL A 28 26.13 2.24 39.03
C VAL A 28 26.49 3.39 38.09
N ASP A 29 27.79 3.52 37.78
CA ASP A 29 28.28 4.33 36.68
C ASP A 29 27.67 3.82 35.36
N GLU A 30 27.10 4.73 34.56
CA GLU A 30 26.46 4.40 33.29
C GLU A 30 27.48 3.84 32.29
N ALA A 31 27.49 2.52 32.12
CA ALA A 31 28.12 1.88 30.98
C ALA A 31 27.33 2.26 29.71
N ILE A 32 27.95 3.06 28.85
CA ILE A 32 27.38 3.45 27.55
C ILE A 32 27.24 2.19 26.69
N PHE A 33 25.99 1.78 26.46
CA PHE A 33 25.66 0.69 25.56
C PHE A 33 25.96 1.11 24.11
N VAL A 34 26.97 0.49 23.50
CA VAL A 34 27.28 0.67 22.08
C VAL A 34 26.60 -0.44 21.29
N ASP A 35 25.61 -0.06 20.48
CA ASP A 35 24.86 -0.96 19.61
C ASP A 35 25.75 -1.46 18.46
N ALA A 36 26.15 -2.74 18.53
CA ALA A 36 27.05 -3.37 17.57
C ALA A 36 26.32 -3.98 16.35
N ARG A 37 25.01 -3.75 16.18
CA ARG A 37 24.27 -4.25 15.01
C ARG A 37 24.79 -3.63 13.70
N PRO A 38 24.85 -4.38 12.58
CA PRO A 38 25.38 -3.89 11.29
C PRO A 38 24.69 -2.60 10.78
N GLU A 39 23.39 -2.46 11.03
CA GLU A 39 22.58 -1.30 10.67
C GLU A 39 22.95 -0.08 11.53
N ALA A 40 23.16 -0.28 12.84
CA ALA A 40 23.60 0.77 13.76
C ALA A 40 25.01 1.28 13.39
N MET A 41 25.91 0.40 12.97
CA MET A 41 27.26 0.75 12.47
C MET A 41 27.21 1.51 11.14
N THR A 42 26.31 1.12 10.23
CA THR A 42 26.10 1.80 8.94
C THR A 42 25.50 3.19 9.15
N GLN A 43 24.52 3.30 10.05
CA GLN A 43 23.90 4.56 10.44
C GLN A 43 24.90 5.49 11.14
N GLN A 44 25.76 4.96 12.02
CA GLN A 44 26.87 5.72 12.62
C GLN A 44 27.87 6.22 11.58
N ARG A 45 28.21 5.42 10.56
CA ARG A 45 29.09 5.86 9.46
C ARG A 45 28.46 6.97 8.62
N LEU A 46 27.18 6.85 8.27
CA LEU A 46 26.44 7.89 7.53
C LEU A 46 26.31 9.18 8.34
N GLN A 47 26.05 9.08 9.65
CA GLN A 47 26.04 10.23 10.56
C GLN A 47 27.43 10.87 10.68
N ALA A 48 28.50 10.07 10.73
CA ALA A 48 29.87 10.58 10.76
C ALA A 48 30.27 11.28 9.45
N MET A 49 29.85 10.76 8.29
CA MET A 49 30.06 11.39 6.98
C MET A 49 29.28 12.70 6.85
N ALA A 50 28.01 12.73 7.28
CA ALA A 50 27.20 13.94 7.30
C ALA A 50 27.81 15.01 8.24
N LYS A 51 28.22 14.63 9.45
CA LYS A 51 28.81 15.53 10.46
C LYS A 51 30.14 16.16 10.03
N ASN A 52 30.83 15.54 9.07
CA ASN A 52 32.13 15.96 8.53
C ASN A 52 32.07 16.47 7.08
N SER A 53 30.87 16.62 6.51
CA SER A 53 30.71 17.17 5.17
C SER A 53 31.32 18.59 5.06
N PRO A 54 31.82 18.99 3.89
CA PRO A 54 32.29 20.36 3.64
C PRO A 54 31.26 21.42 4.06
N GLN A 55 29.97 21.15 3.80
CA GLN A 55 28.84 22.01 4.14
C GLN A 55 28.66 22.11 5.67
N THR A 56 28.72 20.99 6.40
CA THR A 56 28.63 21.02 7.87
C THR A 56 29.85 21.70 8.51
N ARG A 57 31.04 21.59 7.90
CA ARG A 57 32.24 22.32 8.36
C ARG A 57 32.11 23.83 8.11
N GLN A 58 31.58 24.25 6.97
CA GLN A 58 31.28 25.65 6.68
C GLN A 58 30.20 26.22 7.61
N MET A 59 29.12 25.48 7.86
CA MET A 59 28.07 25.84 8.82
C MET A 59 28.61 25.96 10.25
N LYS A 60 29.49 25.05 10.69
CA LYS A 60 30.14 25.13 12.01
C LYS A 60 31.11 26.31 12.11
N ALA A 61 31.85 26.61 11.05
CA ALA A 61 32.72 27.79 11.00
C ALA A 61 31.91 29.08 11.07
N MET A 62 30.78 29.14 10.34
CA MET A 62 29.82 30.24 10.41
C MET A 62 29.19 30.36 11.80
N GLN A 63 28.76 29.25 12.42
CA GLN A 63 28.22 29.25 13.78
C GLN A 63 29.26 29.72 14.80
N ALA A 64 30.52 29.28 14.68
CA ALA A 64 31.60 29.74 15.55
C ALA A 64 31.83 31.25 15.41
N GLN A 65 31.78 31.79 14.20
CA GLN A 65 31.94 33.23 13.94
C GLN A 65 30.73 34.08 14.37
N ILE A 66 29.52 33.53 14.28
CA ILE A 66 28.29 34.14 14.82
C ILE A 66 28.39 34.23 16.35
N ASN A 67 28.89 33.16 16.99
CA ASN A 67 29.03 33.09 18.44
C ASN A 67 30.13 34.04 18.97
N THR A 68 31.14 34.39 18.16
CA THR A 68 32.17 35.37 18.55
C THR A 68 31.76 36.83 18.27
N GLY A 69 30.57 37.08 17.71
CA GLY A 69 30.05 38.43 17.47
C GLY A 69 30.81 39.22 16.40
N SER A 70 31.61 38.57 15.56
CA SER A 70 32.54 39.24 14.63
C SER A 70 31.90 39.73 13.32
N TYR A 71 30.59 39.57 13.15
CA TYR A 71 29.84 40.04 11.97
C TYR A 71 28.76 41.05 12.36
N GLY A 72 28.76 42.21 11.69
CA GLY A 72 27.62 43.12 11.69
C GLY A 72 26.44 42.51 10.92
N ASN A 73 25.22 42.91 11.28
CA ASN A 73 23.96 42.34 10.75
C ASN A 73 23.91 42.28 9.21
N SER A 74 24.51 43.24 8.49
CA SER A 74 24.53 43.23 7.02
C SER A 74 25.40 42.12 6.42
N GLY A 75 26.45 41.68 7.12
CA GLY A 75 27.35 40.63 6.64
C GLY A 75 26.81 39.22 6.86
N VAL A 76 25.95 39.02 7.87
CA VAL A 76 25.17 37.78 8.05
C VAL A 76 24.16 37.63 6.91
N ILE A 77 23.47 38.72 6.56
CA ILE A 77 22.51 38.76 5.46
C ILE A 77 23.22 38.59 4.11
N GLN A 78 24.35 39.25 3.87
CA GLN A 78 25.12 39.08 2.64
C GLN A 78 25.71 37.66 2.49
N CYS A 79 26.17 37.01 3.56
CA CYS A 79 26.66 35.63 3.49
C CYS A 79 25.55 34.61 3.22
N ALA A 80 24.37 34.78 3.83
CA ALA A 80 23.19 33.96 3.52
C ALA A 80 22.74 34.10 2.05
N LEU A 81 22.99 35.27 1.45
CA LEU A 81 22.73 35.53 0.03
C LEU A 81 23.89 35.07 -0.88
N TRP A 82 25.12 34.92 -0.38
CA TRP A 82 26.31 34.53 -1.16
C TRP A 82 26.46 33.02 -1.40
N THR A 83 25.75 32.16 -0.67
CA THR A 83 25.61 30.73 -1.03
C THR A 83 24.80 30.50 -2.32
N SER A 84 24.40 31.57 -3.01
CA SER A 84 23.56 31.58 -4.21
C SER A 84 24.32 31.92 -5.49
N ALA A 85 25.58 31.51 -5.65
CA ALA A 85 26.30 31.71 -6.93
C ALA A 85 25.55 31.11 -8.15
N GLU A 86 24.63 30.14 -7.94
CA GLU A 86 23.70 29.64 -8.95
C GLU A 86 22.56 30.61 -9.31
N PHE A 87 22.24 31.58 -8.45
CA PHE A 87 21.21 32.60 -8.62
C PHE A 87 21.62 33.65 -9.65
N THR A 88 22.90 34.07 -9.66
CA THR A 88 23.41 35.00 -10.68
C THR A 88 23.48 34.33 -12.07
N THR A 89 23.79 33.02 -12.13
CA THR A 89 23.76 32.25 -13.38
C THR A 89 22.34 32.05 -13.90
N ALA A 90 21.34 31.89 -13.03
CA ALA A 90 19.93 31.84 -13.41
C ALA A 90 19.42 33.20 -13.98
N THR A 91 19.83 34.32 -13.37
CA THR A 91 19.36 35.67 -13.77
C THR A 91 19.87 36.18 -15.13
N THR A 92 20.97 35.62 -15.65
CA THR A 92 21.45 35.98 -17.01
C THR A 92 20.74 35.15 -18.09
N PHE A 93 20.24 33.96 -17.75
CA PHE A 93 19.51 33.07 -18.66
C PHE A 93 18.03 33.51 -18.83
N GLU A 94 17.44 34.15 -17.81
CA GLU A 94 16.03 34.57 -17.79
C GLU A 94 15.68 35.75 -18.70
N LYS A 95 16.66 36.56 -19.14
CA LYS A 95 16.37 37.70 -20.03
C LYS A 95 16.02 37.32 -21.47
N THR A 96 16.19 36.05 -21.87
CA THR A 96 16.11 35.68 -23.31
C THR A 96 14.96 34.73 -23.66
N PHE A 97 14.35 33.98 -22.74
CA PHE A 97 13.21 33.10 -23.09
C PHE A 97 12.18 32.97 -21.97
N SER A 98 11.04 33.65 -22.12
CA SER A 98 9.90 33.59 -21.21
C SER A 98 8.78 32.71 -21.79
N THR A 99 8.89 31.39 -21.63
CA THR A 99 7.76 30.41 -21.63
C THR A 99 8.10 29.07 -20.94
N ASP A 100 9.25 28.92 -20.26
CA ASP A 100 9.69 27.61 -19.72
C ASP A 100 9.11 27.29 -18.31
N PRO A 101 8.54 26.09 -18.07
CA PRO A 101 8.09 25.58 -16.76
C PRO A 101 9.12 25.57 -15.61
N ARG A 102 10.40 25.88 -15.86
CA ARG A 102 11.46 25.92 -14.82
C ARG A 102 11.37 27.09 -13.83
N ALA A 103 10.51 28.08 -14.06
CA ALA A 103 10.26 29.19 -13.11
C ALA A 103 9.72 28.75 -11.73
N ARG A 104 9.24 27.50 -11.60
CA ARG A 104 8.84 26.91 -10.30
C ARG A 104 10.01 26.62 -9.35
N LYS A 105 11.26 26.66 -9.82
CA LYS A 105 12.45 26.41 -8.96
C LYS A 105 12.81 27.58 -8.05
N SER A 106 12.41 28.81 -8.39
CA SER A 106 12.80 30.02 -7.64
C SER A 106 12.09 30.15 -6.30
N ILE A 107 10.85 29.64 -6.19
CA ILE A 107 10.06 29.66 -4.94
C ILE A 107 10.61 28.66 -3.91
N VAL A 108 11.04 27.47 -4.38
CA VAL A 108 11.62 26.41 -3.52
C VAL A 108 12.97 26.85 -2.93
N VAL A 109 13.73 27.69 -3.64
CA VAL A 109 15.00 28.23 -3.15
C VAL A 109 14.78 29.26 -2.03
N ILE A 110 13.74 30.10 -2.14
CA ILE A 110 13.39 31.07 -1.09
C ILE A 110 12.90 30.35 0.16
N ASP A 111 12.12 29.29 0.01
CA ASP A 111 11.57 28.51 1.12
C ASP A 111 12.67 27.78 1.91
N ASN A 112 13.63 27.17 1.22
CA ASN A 112 14.80 26.54 1.84
C ASN A 112 15.74 27.55 2.52
N ALA A 113 15.90 28.75 1.95
CA ALA A 113 16.69 29.81 2.57
C ALA A 113 16.01 30.37 3.82
N LEU A 114 14.69 30.58 3.79
CA LEU A 114 13.89 30.99 4.94
C LEU A 114 13.94 29.97 6.07
N LYS A 115 13.84 28.68 5.73
CA LYS A 115 13.97 27.58 6.68
C LYS A 115 15.37 27.55 7.33
N ALA A 116 16.42 27.63 6.52
CA ALA A 116 17.80 27.64 7.03
C ALA A 116 18.07 28.86 7.93
N VAL A 117 17.49 30.03 7.63
CA VAL A 117 17.64 31.22 8.48
C VAL A 117 16.82 31.10 9.76
N HIS A 118 15.58 30.61 9.69
CA HIS A 118 14.73 30.35 10.85
C HIS A 118 15.41 29.40 11.85
N ASP A 119 15.92 28.27 11.37
CA ASP A 119 16.48 27.21 12.22
C ASP A 119 17.79 27.65 12.91
N ASN A 120 18.45 28.70 12.42
CA ASN A 120 19.68 29.25 13.02
C ASN A 120 19.46 30.52 13.86
N LEU A 121 18.50 31.39 13.51
CA LEU A 121 18.31 32.67 14.19
C LEU A 121 17.37 32.61 15.39
N VAL A 122 16.37 31.71 15.36
CA VAL A 122 15.39 31.58 16.45
C VAL A 122 16.03 31.04 17.74
N PRO A 123 16.86 29.97 17.71
CA PRO A 123 17.55 29.51 18.91
C PRO A 123 18.57 30.52 19.47
N ALA A 124 19.07 31.44 18.63
CA ALA A 124 20.02 32.47 19.01
C ALA A 124 19.37 33.73 19.61
N GLY A 125 18.04 33.74 19.80
CA GLY A 125 17.30 34.88 20.36
C GLY A 125 17.26 36.11 19.45
N ARG A 126 17.56 35.96 18.15
CA ARG A 126 17.67 37.07 17.18
C ARG A 126 16.39 37.26 16.36
N ILE A 127 15.25 37.30 17.04
CA ILE A 127 13.91 37.43 16.41
C ILE A 127 13.78 38.71 15.56
N GLY A 128 14.43 39.81 15.97
CA GLY A 128 14.44 41.06 15.20
C GLY A 128 15.06 40.92 13.80
N LEU A 129 16.11 40.11 13.64
CA LEU A 129 16.74 39.85 12.34
C LEU A 129 15.86 39.00 11.42
N LEU A 130 15.06 38.08 11.99
CA LEU A 130 14.08 37.32 11.23
C LEU A 130 12.95 38.22 10.74
N GLN A 131 12.50 39.16 11.57
CA GLN A 131 11.52 40.18 11.19
C GLN A 131 12.05 41.09 10.08
N ASP A 132 13.29 41.57 10.19
CA ASP A 132 13.94 42.38 9.16
C ASP A 132 14.09 41.62 7.83
N LEU A 133 14.37 40.31 7.87
CA LEU A 133 14.48 39.48 6.67
C LEU A 133 13.12 39.24 6.01
N VAL A 134 12.08 38.93 6.79
CA VAL A 134 10.71 38.78 6.28
C VAL A 134 10.24 40.09 5.66
N GLN A 135 10.51 41.22 6.32
CA GLN A 135 10.24 42.56 5.81
C GLN A 135 10.96 42.80 4.47
N ALA A 136 12.25 42.45 4.37
CA ALA A 136 13.02 42.62 3.14
C ALA A 136 12.52 41.73 1.98
N ILE A 137 12.03 40.52 2.29
CA ILE A 137 11.42 39.61 1.30
C ILE A 137 10.07 40.13 0.83
N ASP A 138 9.21 40.62 1.74
CA ASP A 138 7.95 41.26 1.36
C ASP A 138 8.22 42.52 0.50
N GLU A 139 9.19 43.37 0.88
CA GLU A 139 9.58 44.54 0.07
C GLU A 139 10.11 44.14 -1.33
N TYR A 140 10.89 43.05 -1.42
CA TYR A 140 11.39 42.52 -2.69
C TYR A 140 10.25 42.02 -3.58
N LEU A 141 9.30 41.27 -3.00
CA LEU A 141 8.13 40.75 -3.71
C LEU A 141 7.20 41.88 -4.17
N GLU A 142 6.96 42.89 -3.34
CA GLU A 142 6.18 44.07 -3.70
C GLU A 142 6.82 44.85 -4.88
N LEU A 143 8.13 45.07 -4.83
CA LEU A 143 8.83 45.82 -5.89
C LEU A 143 8.94 45.03 -7.20
N LYS A 144 9.14 43.71 -7.15
CA LYS A 144 9.42 42.89 -8.34
C LYS A 144 8.20 42.23 -8.96
N VAL A 145 7.21 41.84 -8.16
CA VAL A 145 5.99 41.17 -8.66
C VAL A 145 4.89 42.20 -8.94
N LEU A 146 4.80 43.27 -8.14
CA LEU A 146 3.68 44.22 -8.21
C LEU A 146 4.05 45.57 -8.82
N GLY A 147 5.35 45.84 -9.04
CA GLY A 147 5.85 46.97 -9.82
C GLY A 147 5.73 48.35 -9.16
N LYS A 148 5.32 48.44 -7.89
CA LYS A 148 5.23 49.69 -7.13
C LYS A 148 5.23 49.44 -5.62
N LYS A 149 5.91 50.31 -4.88
CA LYS A 149 5.96 50.28 -3.40
C LYS A 149 4.69 50.94 -2.85
N HIS A 150 3.91 50.22 -2.05
CA HIS A 150 2.77 50.80 -1.34
C HIS A 150 3.24 51.44 -0.03
N THR A 151 2.68 52.60 0.33
CA THR A 151 3.20 53.42 1.44
C THR A 151 2.64 53.04 2.81
N THR A 152 1.59 52.20 2.87
CA THR A 152 1.07 51.67 4.15
C THR A 152 0.51 50.25 3.99
N PRO A 153 0.65 49.36 5.00
CA PRO A 153 0.17 47.96 4.95
C PRO A 153 -1.35 47.77 4.83
N PHE A 154 -2.16 48.84 4.90
CA PHE A 154 -3.61 48.77 5.03
C PHE A 154 -4.40 49.26 3.80
N GLU A 155 -3.73 49.84 2.80
CA GLU A 155 -4.39 50.36 1.58
C GLU A 155 -4.99 49.25 0.69
N TRP A 156 -4.52 48.01 0.81
CA TRP A 156 -4.97 46.89 -0.02
C TRP A 156 -6.31 46.27 0.44
N ARG A 157 -6.63 46.33 1.75
CA ARG A 157 -7.87 45.75 2.31
C ARG A 157 -9.13 46.43 1.76
N GLY A 158 -9.09 47.75 1.53
CA GLY A 158 -10.24 48.49 1.03
C GLY A 158 -10.52 48.34 -0.46
N LYS A 159 -9.57 47.81 -1.25
CA LYS A 159 -9.71 47.65 -2.71
C LYS A 159 -10.07 46.22 -3.13
N ALA A 160 -9.63 45.20 -2.40
CA ALA A 160 -9.98 43.80 -2.66
C ALA A 160 -11.46 43.48 -2.32
N ASP A 161 -11.99 44.06 -1.23
CA ASP A 161 -13.41 43.88 -0.85
C ASP A 161 -14.38 44.62 -1.80
N ALA A 162 -13.90 45.60 -2.57
CA ALA A 162 -14.73 46.42 -3.44
C ALA A 162 -14.77 45.95 -4.91
N SER A 163 -13.83 45.11 -5.36
CA SER A 163 -13.70 44.73 -6.79
C SER A 163 -14.38 43.41 -7.17
N ASN A 164 -14.87 42.61 -6.21
CA ASN A 164 -15.41 41.27 -6.48
C ASN A 164 -14.41 40.34 -7.23
N GLU A 165 -13.13 40.72 -7.26
CA GLU A 165 -12.06 39.91 -7.84
C GLU A 165 -11.60 38.89 -6.81
N ARG A 166 -11.58 37.61 -7.22
CA ARG A 166 -11.13 36.48 -6.42
C ARG A 166 -9.83 36.81 -5.69
N ILE A 167 -9.88 36.77 -4.37
CA ILE A 167 -8.69 36.70 -3.52
C ILE A 167 -7.92 35.43 -3.91
N ASP A 168 -6.66 35.61 -4.30
CA ASP A 168 -5.75 34.54 -4.70
C ASP A 168 -5.63 33.47 -3.58
N PRO A 169 -5.88 32.18 -3.87
CA PRO A 169 -5.74 31.09 -2.90
C PRO A 169 -4.36 31.02 -2.21
N ALA A 170 -3.29 31.51 -2.86
CA ALA A 170 -1.96 31.58 -2.26
C ALA A 170 -1.91 32.51 -1.04
N LEU A 171 -2.73 33.58 -1.01
CA LEU A 171 -2.81 34.51 0.12
C LEU A 171 -3.53 33.90 1.33
N THR A 172 -4.48 33.01 1.11
CA THR A 172 -5.24 32.37 2.20
C THR A 172 -4.37 31.32 2.92
N LEU A 173 -3.56 30.58 2.16
CA LEU A 173 -2.57 29.65 2.71
C LEU A 173 -1.41 30.39 3.40
N LYS A 174 -0.92 31.50 2.81
CA LYS A 174 0.07 32.38 3.45
C LYS A 174 -0.45 32.92 4.79
N GLN A 175 -1.72 33.33 4.85
CA GLN A 175 -2.33 33.85 6.07
C GLN A 175 -2.51 32.77 7.14
N GLN A 176 -2.91 31.55 6.77
CA GLN A 176 -3.00 30.41 7.70
C GLN A 176 -1.65 30.02 8.27
N VAL A 177 -0.61 29.94 7.42
CA VAL A 177 0.76 29.65 7.87
C VAL A 177 1.28 30.76 8.79
N LEU A 178 1.01 32.03 8.49
CA LEU A 178 1.40 33.15 9.35
C LEU A 178 0.66 33.17 10.69
N ASP A 179 -0.62 32.79 10.73
CA ASP A 179 -1.39 32.73 11.97
C ASP A 179 -1.00 31.52 12.84
N GLU A 180 -0.56 30.41 12.23
CA GLU A 180 0.03 29.27 12.93
C GLU A 180 1.45 29.56 13.46
N LEU A 181 2.26 30.29 12.70
CA LEU A 181 3.59 30.76 13.12
C LEU A 181 3.50 31.77 14.28
N ARG A 182 2.48 32.64 14.30
CA ARG A 182 2.18 33.54 15.43
C ARG A 182 1.74 32.82 16.70
N GLY A 183 1.25 31.58 16.57
CA GLY A 183 0.86 30.72 17.69
C GLY A 183 1.99 29.93 18.35
N GLY A 184 3.25 30.09 17.91
CA GLY A 184 4.42 29.50 18.58
C GLY A 184 4.50 27.97 18.51
N ARG A 185 3.89 27.32 17.50
CA ARG A 185 4.00 25.87 17.31
C ARG A 185 5.08 25.55 16.28
N ASN A 186 6.02 24.67 16.67
CA ASN A 186 7.11 24.16 15.83
C ASN A 186 6.55 23.31 14.67
N VAL A 187 6.44 23.89 13.47
CA VAL A 187 5.85 23.23 12.28
C VAL A 187 6.77 22.16 11.67
N VAL A 188 8.03 22.03 12.09
CA VAL A 188 8.95 21.09 11.44
C VAL A 188 8.88 19.67 12.03
N ASN A 189 8.25 19.47 13.19
CA ASN A 189 8.02 18.15 13.79
C ASN A 189 6.54 17.89 14.15
N GLY A 190 5.61 18.64 13.56
CA GLY A 190 4.22 18.67 14.02
C GLY A 190 3.22 18.87 12.90
N ILE A 191 3.17 17.96 11.92
CA ILE A 191 1.88 17.72 11.28
C ILE A 191 1.01 17.12 12.38
N ASN A 192 0.19 17.96 13.02
CA ASN A 192 -0.82 17.47 13.94
C ASN A 192 -1.84 16.71 13.09
N TRP A 193 -1.67 15.40 13.00
CA TRP A 193 -2.56 14.53 12.23
C TRP A 193 -4.01 14.64 12.69
N ASP A 194 -4.23 14.96 13.97
CA ASP A 194 -5.56 15.24 14.51
C ASP A 194 -6.18 16.49 13.87
N LEU A 195 -5.38 17.54 13.64
CA LEU A 195 -5.86 18.77 12.97
C LEU A 195 -6.18 18.50 11.50
N HIS A 196 -5.42 17.62 10.84
CA HIS A 196 -5.69 17.25 9.47
C HIS A 196 -6.99 16.44 9.35
N ASP A 197 -7.22 15.49 10.25
CA ASP A 197 -8.44 14.70 10.27
C ASP A 197 -9.64 15.58 10.67
N GLU A 198 -9.47 16.55 11.58
CA GLU A 198 -10.46 17.60 11.85
C GLU A 198 -10.76 18.44 10.59
N MET A 199 -9.75 18.84 9.82
CA MET A 199 -9.95 19.57 8.56
C MET A 199 -10.73 18.73 7.54
N VAL A 200 -10.48 17.43 7.46
CA VAL A 200 -11.24 16.50 6.62
C VAL A 200 -12.67 16.38 7.12
N GLN A 201 -12.90 16.25 8.42
CA GLN A 201 -14.26 16.20 8.96
C GLN A 201 -15.00 17.51 8.73
N ALA A 202 -14.31 18.65 8.86
CA ALA A 202 -14.84 19.98 8.64
C ALA A 202 -15.06 20.31 7.16
N THR A 203 -14.38 19.65 6.22
CA THR A 203 -14.56 19.96 4.80
C THR A 203 -15.96 19.56 4.34
N SER A 204 -16.77 20.55 3.98
CA SER A 204 -18.07 20.38 3.32
C SER A 204 -17.94 20.39 1.79
N ASP A 205 -16.72 20.55 1.28
CA ASP A 205 -16.41 20.77 -0.12
C ASP A 205 -15.64 19.55 -0.68
N LEU A 206 -16.29 18.84 -1.59
CA LEU A 206 -15.73 17.67 -2.26
C LEU A 206 -14.47 18.01 -3.05
N ALA A 207 -14.44 19.16 -3.74
CA ALA A 207 -13.28 19.55 -4.56
C ALA A 207 -12.05 19.74 -3.68
N ARG A 208 -12.22 20.39 -2.51
CA ARG A 208 -11.14 20.52 -1.51
C ARG A 208 -10.68 19.17 -0.99
N LEU A 209 -11.60 18.25 -0.71
CA LEU A 209 -11.23 16.92 -0.24
C LEU A 209 -10.46 16.13 -1.30
N LYS A 210 -10.83 16.22 -2.57
CA LYS A 210 -10.08 15.59 -3.67
C LYS A 210 -8.67 16.15 -3.78
N THR A 211 -8.51 17.47 -3.70
CA THR A 211 -7.19 18.11 -3.68
C THR A 211 -6.37 17.61 -2.49
N LEU A 212 -6.97 17.53 -1.30
CA LEU A 212 -6.30 17.09 -0.10
C LEU A 212 -5.82 15.63 -0.19
N VAL A 213 -6.71 14.71 -0.59
CA VAL A 213 -6.37 13.29 -0.82
C VAL A 213 -5.26 13.19 -1.87
N SER A 214 -5.38 13.96 -2.97
CA SER A 214 -4.39 13.89 -4.05
C SER A 214 -3.00 14.39 -3.62
N GLN A 215 -2.96 15.47 -2.84
CA GLN A 215 -1.71 16.03 -2.33
C GLN A 215 -1.08 15.13 -1.26
N ARG A 216 -1.88 14.64 -0.31
CA ARG A 216 -1.40 13.82 0.80
C ARG A 216 -0.85 12.47 0.34
N PHE A 217 -1.52 11.83 -0.61
CA PHE A 217 -1.15 10.47 -1.03
C PHE A 217 -0.48 10.44 -2.39
N GLY A 218 -0.21 11.57 -3.04
CA GLY A 218 0.39 11.59 -4.38
C GLY A 218 -0.45 10.87 -5.44
N ILE A 219 -1.74 10.62 -5.18
CA ILE A 219 -2.65 9.89 -6.08
C ILE A 219 -3.55 10.87 -6.83
N ALA A 220 -3.78 10.67 -8.11
CA ALA A 220 -4.79 11.46 -8.80
C ALA A 220 -6.19 10.99 -8.38
N VAL A 221 -6.89 11.79 -7.56
CA VAL A 221 -8.33 11.59 -7.34
C VAL A 221 -9.06 12.18 -8.53
N ALA A 222 -9.36 11.32 -9.50
CA ALA A 222 -9.90 11.77 -10.77
C ALA A 222 -11.37 12.18 -10.65
N ASP A 223 -11.71 13.37 -11.14
CA ASP A 223 -13.06 13.69 -11.62
C ASP A 223 -13.29 12.83 -12.86
N ILE A 224 -14.08 11.77 -12.74
CA ILE A 224 -14.27 10.88 -13.88
C ILE A 224 -15.36 11.46 -14.78
N GLY A 225 -14.96 12.37 -15.65
CA GLY A 225 -15.73 12.66 -16.86
C GLY A 225 -15.77 11.42 -17.72
N ALA A 226 -16.80 10.57 -17.55
CA ALA A 226 -17.15 9.43 -18.39
C ALA A 226 -15.98 8.64 -19.00
N VAL A 227 -14.89 8.40 -18.24
CA VAL A 227 -13.86 7.48 -18.69
C VAL A 227 -14.53 6.11 -18.71
N PRO A 228 -14.63 5.44 -19.88
CA PRO A 228 -15.06 4.05 -19.91
C PRO A 228 -14.07 3.31 -19.02
N ILE A 229 -14.53 2.82 -17.87
CA ILE A 229 -13.76 1.87 -17.07
C ILE A 229 -13.44 0.74 -18.03
N GLY A 230 -12.17 0.69 -18.44
CA GLY A 230 -11.78 0.09 -19.71
C GLY A 230 -12.30 -1.32 -19.83
N GLY A 231 -13.13 -1.56 -20.85
CA GLY A 231 -13.30 -2.75 -21.71
C GLY A 231 -13.32 -4.17 -21.15
N THR A 232 -12.97 -4.40 -19.89
CA THR A 232 -12.86 -5.71 -19.26
C THR A 232 -13.86 -5.77 -18.15
N LYS A 233 -14.87 -6.59 -18.41
CA LYS A 233 -15.99 -7.00 -17.56
C LYS A 233 -15.61 -7.01 -16.07
N VAL A 234 -15.93 -5.95 -15.33
CA VAL A 234 -15.89 -5.99 -13.86
C VAL A 234 -16.94 -7.02 -13.42
N GLY A 235 -16.51 -8.14 -12.85
CA GLY A 235 -17.39 -9.14 -12.25
C GLY A 235 -18.15 -10.09 -13.20
N GLY A 236 -17.71 -10.29 -14.45
CA GLY A 236 -18.27 -11.31 -15.35
C GLY A 236 -19.72 -11.09 -15.83
N THR A 237 -20.50 -10.20 -15.22
CA THR A 237 -21.93 -10.00 -15.51
C THR A 237 -22.19 -8.81 -16.43
N GLY A 238 -21.54 -8.68 -17.59
CA GLY A 238 -21.95 -7.82 -18.72
C GLY A 238 -22.33 -6.34 -18.49
N LYS A 239 -22.19 -5.80 -17.27
CA LYS A 239 -22.62 -4.45 -16.91
C LYS A 239 -21.41 -3.54 -17.03
N VAL A 240 -21.51 -2.60 -17.96
CA VAL A 240 -20.64 -1.43 -17.96
C VAL A 240 -20.94 -0.67 -16.68
N THR A 241 -20.06 -0.76 -15.69
CA THR A 241 -20.12 0.11 -14.53
C THR A 241 -19.76 1.52 -15.00
N THR A 242 -20.72 2.42 -14.97
CA THR A 242 -20.46 3.83 -15.22
C THR A 242 -19.57 4.33 -14.09
N ALA A 243 -18.47 4.98 -14.43
CA ALA A 243 -17.68 5.69 -13.44
C ALA A 243 -18.53 6.83 -12.85
N HIS A 244 -18.45 7.01 -11.54
CA HIS A 244 -19.15 8.11 -10.88
C HIS A 244 -18.15 8.97 -10.14
N ASP A 245 -18.45 10.25 -10.07
CA ASP A 245 -17.67 11.11 -9.22
C ASP A 245 -17.80 10.70 -7.75
N TRP A 246 -16.78 10.99 -6.94
CA TRP A 246 -16.81 10.74 -5.50
C TRP A 246 -17.95 11.50 -4.82
N THR A 247 -18.59 10.87 -3.84
CA THR A 247 -19.42 11.62 -2.89
C THR A 247 -18.52 12.15 -1.77
N LEU A 248 -18.92 13.24 -1.12
CA LEU A 248 -18.17 13.77 0.01
C LEU A 248 -18.03 12.71 1.12
N LYS A 249 -19.12 12.00 1.43
CA LYS A 249 -19.13 10.95 2.46
C LYS A 249 -18.21 9.77 2.08
N GLY A 250 -18.31 9.28 0.85
CA GLY A 250 -17.48 8.17 0.37
C GLY A 250 -16.00 8.51 0.34
N LEU A 251 -15.63 9.70 -0.11
CA LEU A 251 -14.22 10.11 -0.16
C LEU A 251 -13.65 10.38 1.23
N LYS A 252 -14.43 10.92 2.18
CA LYS A 252 -14.01 11.04 3.59
C LYS A 252 -13.70 9.67 4.19
N ARG A 253 -14.55 8.68 3.94
CA ARG A 253 -14.36 7.33 4.43
C ARG A 253 -13.15 6.65 3.79
N ALA A 254 -12.97 6.83 2.48
CA ALA A 254 -11.80 6.29 1.77
C ALA A 254 -10.51 6.92 2.27
N TYR A 255 -10.53 8.24 2.50
CA TYR A 255 -9.43 8.97 3.11
C TYR A 255 -9.06 8.37 4.48
N GLN A 256 -10.03 8.09 5.36
CA GLN A 256 -9.78 7.45 6.67
C GLN A 256 -9.11 6.06 6.51
N ALA A 257 -9.56 5.26 5.55
CA ALA A 257 -8.94 3.97 5.26
C ALA A 257 -7.49 4.14 4.77
N LEU A 258 -7.23 5.10 3.88
CA LEU A 258 -5.87 5.40 3.39
C LEU A 258 -4.95 5.90 4.51
N THR A 259 -5.44 6.74 5.43
CA THR A 259 -4.64 7.22 6.57
C THR A 259 -4.27 6.15 7.57
N SER A 260 -5.02 5.04 7.61
CA SER A 260 -4.69 3.90 8.48
C SER A 260 -3.53 3.05 7.95
N LEU A 261 -3.08 3.30 6.72
CA LEU A 261 -2.02 2.56 6.06
C LEU A 261 -0.66 3.29 6.17
N PRO A 262 0.46 2.56 6.11
CA PRO A 262 1.78 3.17 6.03
C PRO A 262 1.90 4.13 4.84
N LEU A 263 2.51 5.31 5.05
CA LEU A 263 2.69 6.30 3.98
C LEU A 263 3.47 5.74 2.78
N SER A 264 4.41 4.82 3.01
CA SER A 264 5.15 4.13 1.95
C SER A 264 4.25 3.31 1.01
N HIS A 265 3.07 2.89 1.47
CA HIS A 265 2.11 2.09 0.70
C HIS A 265 1.13 2.94 -0.11
N THR A 266 0.97 4.20 0.27
CA THR A 266 0.06 5.16 -0.38
C THR A 266 0.81 6.30 -1.09
N GLU A 267 1.58 7.13 -0.38
CA GLU A 267 2.18 8.38 -0.88
C GLU A 267 3.36 8.16 -1.84
N ALA A 268 4.13 7.10 -1.60
CA ALA A 268 5.33 6.76 -2.38
C ALA A 268 5.13 5.48 -3.21
N ASN A 269 3.89 5.18 -3.58
CA ASN A 269 3.58 3.98 -4.34
C ASN A 269 3.29 4.32 -5.80
N ALA A 270 4.28 4.12 -6.68
CA ALA A 270 4.13 4.35 -8.12
C ALA A 270 3.05 3.45 -8.76
N SER A 271 2.74 2.31 -8.13
CA SER A 271 1.65 1.41 -8.53
C SER A 271 0.27 1.93 -8.10
N LEU A 272 0.20 3.03 -7.35
CA LEU A 272 -1.04 3.70 -6.95
C LEU A 272 -1.08 5.13 -7.50
N GLY A 273 -1.30 5.29 -8.80
CA GLY A 273 -1.32 6.58 -9.46
C GLY A 273 -2.70 7.24 -9.53
N LYS A 274 -3.79 6.46 -9.48
CA LYS A 274 -5.16 6.96 -9.65
C LYS A 274 -6.12 6.32 -8.65
N PHE A 275 -7.06 7.11 -8.15
CA PHE A 275 -8.08 6.67 -7.21
C PHE A 275 -9.47 7.09 -7.66
N GLN A 276 -10.30 6.12 -8.00
CA GLN A 276 -11.54 6.28 -8.73
C GLN A 276 -12.73 5.70 -7.96
N ARG A 277 -13.93 6.23 -8.25
CA ARG A 277 -15.19 5.67 -7.76
C ARG A 277 -16.05 5.17 -8.92
N TYR A 278 -16.81 4.13 -8.67
CA TYR A 278 -17.97 3.76 -9.48
C TYR A 278 -19.17 3.42 -8.59
N GLU A 279 -20.37 3.35 -9.17
CA GLU A 279 -21.56 2.92 -8.45
C GLU A 279 -21.61 1.39 -8.46
N GLY A 280 -21.55 0.79 -7.29
CA GLY A 280 -21.52 -0.67 -7.14
C GLY A 280 -21.01 -1.07 -5.76
N GLY A 281 -20.81 -2.37 -5.59
CA GLY A 281 -20.03 -2.91 -4.47
C GLY A 281 -18.73 -3.52 -4.99
N GLY A 282 -17.74 -3.69 -4.10
CA GLY A 282 -16.43 -4.22 -4.43
C GLY A 282 -15.45 -3.15 -4.94
N GLY A 283 -14.33 -3.59 -5.49
CA GLY A 283 -13.29 -2.74 -6.04
C GLY A 283 -12.56 -3.48 -7.16
N TYR A 284 -11.65 -2.78 -7.83
CA TYR A 284 -10.63 -3.44 -8.64
C TYR A 284 -9.36 -2.59 -8.70
N PHE A 285 -8.24 -3.27 -8.91
CA PHE A 285 -6.95 -2.69 -9.22
C PHE A 285 -6.56 -2.97 -10.68
N ALA A 286 -6.29 -1.92 -11.43
CA ALA A 286 -5.80 -2.01 -12.81
C ALA A 286 -4.32 -1.65 -12.89
N GLU A 287 -3.49 -2.70 -12.77
CA GLU A 287 -2.02 -2.69 -12.78
C GLU A 287 -1.42 -1.78 -13.86
N ASN A 288 -1.81 -1.97 -15.13
CA ASN A 288 -1.30 -1.19 -16.28
C ASN A 288 -1.53 0.33 -16.18
N SER A 289 -2.46 0.77 -15.34
CA SER A 289 -2.83 2.18 -15.21
C SER A 289 -2.57 2.73 -13.81
N ALA A 290 -2.03 1.90 -12.90
CA ALA A 290 -1.89 2.21 -11.49
C ALA A 290 -3.19 2.75 -10.88
N THR A 291 -4.34 2.20 -11.29
CA THR A 291 -5.66 2.70 -10.87
C THR A 291 -6.30 1.76 -9.87
N VAL A 292 -6.67 2.29 -8.71
CA VAL A 292 -7.62 1.66 -7.80
C VAL A 292 -8.99 2.29 -8.02
N ALA A 293 -9.99 1.46 -8.23
CA ALA A 293 -11.37 1.90 -8.38
C ALA A 293 -12.27 1.22 -7.34
N ILE A 294 -13.01 2.03 -6.60
CA ILE A 294 -13.84 1.59 -5.48
C ILE A 294 -15.31 1.72 -5.83
N GLY A 295 -16.04 0.61 -5.74
CA GLY A 295 -17.48 0.58 -5.77
C GLY A 295 -18.02 1.14 -4.47
N SER A 296 -18.69 2.29 -4.54
CA SER A 296 -19.17 2.99 -3.35
C SER A 296 -20.63 3.39 -3.50
N ARG A 297 -21.43 3.03 -2.50
CA ARG A 297 -22.79 3.54 -2.32
C ARG A 297 -22.92 4.14 -0.93
N ASP A 298 -23.39 5.38 -0.86
CA ASP A 298 -23.41 6.18 0.38
C ASP A 298 -24.25 5.55 1.50
N ASP A 299 -25.27 4.77 1.10
CA ASP A 299 -26.16 3.99 1.97
C ASP A 299 -25.51 2.72 2.53
N ARG A 300 -24.34 2.31 2.01
CA ARG A 300 -23.61 1.10 2.40
C ARG A 300 -22.20 1.34 2.92
N LEU A 301 -21.80 2.60 3.12
CA LEU A 301 -20.47 2.93 3.66
C LEU A 301 -20.23 2.43 5.08
N GLU A 302 -21.31 2.16 5.83
CA GLU A 302 -21.26 1.64 7.20
C GLU A 302 -21.50 0.14 7.28
N ASP A 303 -21.71 -0.53 6.14
CA ASP A 303 -21.95 -1.97 6.12
C ASP A 303 -20.71 -2.70 6.64
N ASN A 304 -20.94 -3.73 7.45
CA ASN A 304 -19.91 -4.65 7.91
C ASN A 304 -20.12 -6.01 7.26
N TYR A 305 -19.02 -6.74 7.02
CA TYR A 305 -19.13 -8.14 6.62
C TYR A 305 -19.85 -8.94 7.71
N ALA A 306 -20.92 -9.63 7.30
CA ALA A 306 -21.59 -10.59 8.17
C ALA A 306 -20.65 -11.76 8.49
N GLY A 307 -20.91 -12.48 9.58
CA GLY A 307 -20.22 -13.74 9.84
C GLY A 307 -20.45 -14.73 8.72
N GLY A 308 -19.38 -15.43 8.30
CA GLY A 308 -19.46 -16.47 7.27
C GLY A 308 -19.47 -15.96 5.82
N THR A 309 -19.12 -14.70 5.55
CA THR A 309 -18.90 -14.24 4.17
C THR A 309 -17.66 -14.91 3.58
N ALA A 310 -17.73 -15.22 2.28
CA ALA A 310 -16.56 -15.71 1.55
C ALA A 310 -15.47 -14.63 1.40
N VAL A 311 -15.88 -13.35 1.41
CA VAL A 311 -15.04 -12.17 1.24
C VAL A 311 -14.88 -11.46 2.59
N GLY A 312 -13.65 -11.04 2.89
CA GLY A 312 -13.32 -10.27 4.08
C GLY A 312 -13.47 -11.02 5.40
N VAL A 313 -13.27 -10.28 6.49
CA VAL A 313 -13.35 -10.80 7.86
C VAL A 313 -14.61 -10.28 8.54
N ALA A 314 -15.28 -11.15 9.30
CA ALA A 314 -16.51 -10.83 10.01
C ALA A 314 -16.36 -9.57 10.87
N GLY A 315 -17.34 -8.67 10.74
CA GLY A 315 -17.42 -7.40 11.45
C GLY A 315 -16.48 -6.30 10.92
N SER A 316 -15.62 -6.56 9.92
CA SER A 316 -14.89 -5.48 9.26
C SER A 316 -15.88 -4.63 8.47
N ASN A 317 -15.66 -3.32 8.45
CA ASN A 317 -16.39 -2.45 7.52
C ASN A 317 -16.04 -2.85 6.08
N SER A 318 -17.05 -3.20 5.27
CA SER A 318 -16.84 -3.78 3.95
C SER A 318 -16.24 -2.78 2.97
N PHE A 319 -16.65 -1.51 3.05
CA PHE A 319 -16.11 -0.46 2.19
C PHE A 319 -14.63 -0.21 2.48
N GLU A 320 -14.25 -0.02 3.74
CA GLU A 320 -12.86 0.19 4.10
C GLU A 320 -12.00 -1.05 3.83
N TRP A 321 -12.55 -2.25 4.05
CA TRP A 321 -11.87 -3.49 3.69
C TRP A 321 -11.55 -3.52 2.21
N THR A 322 -12.52 -3.19 1.35
CA THR A 322 -12.31 -3.07 -0.10
C THR A 322 -11.22 -2.05 -0.40
N VAL A 323 -11.24 -0.85 0.21
CA VAL A 323 -10.16 0.13 0.01
C VAL A 323 -8.80 -0.48 0.36
N ARG A 324 -8.64 -1.08 1.54
CA ARG A 324 -7.37 -1.71 1.95
C ARG A 324 -6.96 -2.86 1.04
N HIS A 325 -7.92 -3.67 0.60
CA HIS A 325 -7.72 -4.77 -0.33
C HIS A 325 -7.15 -4.26 -1.66
N GLU A 326 -7.76 -3.25 -2.27
CA GLU A 326 -7.28 -2.71 -3.54
C GLU A 326 -5.91 -2.04 -3.41
N ILE A 327 -5.64 -1.37 -2.28
CA ILE A 327 -4.30 -0.86 -1.97
C ILE A 327 -3.30 -2.02 -1.77
N GLY A 328 -3.76 -3.14 -1.21
CA GLY A 328 -2.98 -4.37 -1.08
C GLY A 328 -2.51 -4.89 -2.44
N HIS A 329 -3.32 -4.81 -3.49
CA HIS A 329 -2.86 -5.12 -4.86
C HIS A 329 -1.75 -4.16 -5.33
N ALA A 330 -1.91 -2.84 -5.12
CA ALA A 330 -0.87 -1.87 -5.49
C ALA A 330 0.44 -2.08 -4.71
N VAL A 331 0.36 -2.51 -3.44
CA VAL A 331 1.54 -2.88 -2.64
C VAL A 331 2.17 -4.17 -3.17
N ALA A 332 1.34 -5.18 -3.48
CA ALA A 332 1.81 -6.45 -4.05
C ALA A 332 2.60 -6.24 -5.35
N ASP A 333 2.10 -5.36 -6.22
CA ASP A 333 2.77 -4.97 -7.47
C ASP A 333 4.11 -4.27 -7.18
N LYS A 334 4.10 -3.24 -6.32
CA LYS A 334 5.30 -2.49 -5.92
C LYS A 334 6.43 -3.38 -5.42
N VAL A 335 6.11 -4.42 -4.63
CA VAL A 335 7.12 -5.30 -4.00
C VAL A 335 7.31 -6.62 -4.74
N GLY A 336 6.63 -6.83 -5.87
CA GLY A 336 6.65 -8.09 -6.61
C GLY A 336 6.16 -9.29 -5.80
N ALA A 337 5.22 -9.10 -4.85
CA ALA A 337 4.79 -10.14 -3.93
C ALA A 337 4.18 -11.35 -4.64
N VAL A 338 3.46 -11.13 -5.75
CA VAL A 338 2.80 -12.21 -6.50
C VAL A 338 3.83 -13.16 -7.11
N ALA A 339 4.84 -12.64 -7.82
CA ALA A 339 5.89 -13.45 -8.44
C ALA A 339 6.94 -13.93 -7.42
N GLY A 340 7.12 -13.21 -6.32
CA GLY A 340 8.08 -13.54 -5.26
C GLY A 340 7.46 -14.36 -4.15
N TYR A 341 6.80 -13.68 -3.20
CA TYR A 341 6.33 -14.30 -1.97
C TYR A 341 5.23 -15.34 -2.20
N CYS A 342 4.19 -15.06 -3.00
CA CYS A 342 3.09 -15.99 -3.24
C CYS A 342 3.55 -17.32 -3.88
N ALA A 343 4.67 -17.30 -4.63
CA ALA A 343 5.27 -18.49 -5.22
C ALA A 343 6.03 -19.38 -4.21
N THR A 344 6.25 -18.92 -2.98
CA THR A 344 6.96 -19.67 -1.92
C THR A 344 6.01 -20.51 -1.07
N ASP A 345 6.51 -21.55 -0.37
CA ASP A 345 5.67 -22.38 0.52
C ASP A 345 4.91 -21.54 1.56
N PRO A 346 5.54 -20.56 2.26
CA PRO A 346 4.80 -19.69 3.16
C PRO A 346 3.75 -18.83 2.45
N GLY A 347 4.00 -18.40 1.21
CA GLY A 347 3.05 -17.63 0.40
C GLY A 347 1.95 -18.47 -0.27
N GLY A 348 1.92 -19.78 -0.05
CA GLY A 348 0.90 -20.68 -0.62
C GLY A 348 1.34 -21.45 -1.86
N HIS A 349 2.60 -21.29 -2.31
CA HIS A 349 3.19 -21.98 -3.46
C HIS A 349 2.29 -21.89 -4.71
N TRP A 350 1.87 -20.66 -5.02
CA TRP A 350 0.97 -20.40 -6.12
C TRP A 350 1.63 -20.61 -7.48
N THR A 351 0.89 -21.22 -8.39
CA THR A 351 1.18 -21.22 -9.83
C THR A 351 0.03 -20.51 -10.53
N ASP A 352 0.32 -19.39 -11.19
CA ASP A 352 -0.64 -18.68 -12.05
C ASP A 352 -0.43 -19.12 -13.50
N TYR A 353 -1.40 -19.80 -14.09
CA TYR A 353 -1.33 -20.18 -15.51
C TYR A 353 -1.88 -19.08 -16.40
N GLY A 354 -2.71 -18.18 -15.89
CA GLY A 354 -3.39 -17.19 -16.72
C GLY A 354 -4.54 -17.77 -17.57
N HIS A 355 -4.94 -17.01 -18.58
CA HIS A 355 -5.89 -17.43 -19.62
C HIS A 355 -5.17 -18.16 -20.77
N ASN A 356 -5.87 -19.06 -21.46
CA ASN A 356 -5.37 -19.77 -22.64
C ASN A 356 -4.16 -20.69 -22.36
N ARG A 357 -3.97 -21.09 -21.10
CA ARG A 357 -2.91 -22.00 -20.63
C ARG A 357 -3.52 -23.23 -19.92
N GLU A 358 -4.70 -23.64 -20.38
CA GLU A 358 -5.46 -24.75 -19.81
C GLU A 358 -4.72 -26.08 -19.93
N VAL A 359 -3.87 -26.21 -20.95
CA VAL A 359 -3.00 -27.38 -21.12
C VAL A 359 -2.03 -27.51 -19.95
N ASP A 360 -1.33 -26.43 -19.58
CA ASP A 360 -0.36 -26.45 -18.47
C ASP A 360 -1.04 -26.72 -17.13
N PHE A 361 -2.23 -26.14 -16.93
CA PHE A 361 -3.06 -26.40 -15.75
C PHE A 361 -3.44 -27.88 -15.66
N VAL A 362 -3.91 -28.47 -16.75
CA VAL A 362 -4.30 -29.89 -16.82
C VAL A 362 -3.10 -30.81 -16.63
N GLU A 363 -1.94 -30.46 -17.19
CA GLU A 363 -0.71 -31.21 -16.97
C GLU A 363 -0.35 -31.26 -15.48
N GLU A 364 -0.47 -30.14 -14.76
CA GLU A 364 -0.19 -30.13 -13.32
C GLU A 364 -1.25 -30.92 -12.52
N VAL A 365 -2.54 -30.81 -12.87
CA VAL A 365 -3.61 -31.60 -12.23
C VAL A 365 -3.30 -33.09 -12.29
N PHE A 366 -2.95 -33.60 -13.48
CA PHE A 366 -2.63 -35.02 -13.62
C PHE A 366 -1.27 -35.38 -13.03
N ALA A 367 -0.25 -34.53 -13.15
CA ALA A 367 1.02 -34.75 -12.46
C ALA A 367 0.82 -34.91 -10.94
N CYS A 368 -0.06 -34.10 -10.34
CA CYS A 368 -0.41 -34.21 -8.93
C CYS A 368 -1.27 -35.43 -8.60
N SER A 369 -2.10 -35.90 -9.54
CA SER A 369 -2.85 -37.15 -9.35
C SER A 369 -1.95 -38.37 -9.30
N ASN A 370 -0.80 -38.31 -9.99
CA ASN A 370 0.11 -39.45 -10.16
C ASN A 370 -0.65 -40.72 -10.60
N GLY A 371 -1.74 -40.53 -11.34
CA GLY A 371 -2.66 -41.57 -11.76
C GLY A 371 -2.34 -42.12 -13.15
N ILE A 372 -3.26 -42.92 -13.68
CA ILE A 372 -3.08 -43.56 -14.98
C ILE A 372 -3.02 -42.54 -16.12
N VAL A 373 -3.73 -41.41 -16.00
CA VAL A 373 -3.70 -40.36 -17.01
C VAL A 373 -2.35 -39.68 -17.06
N HIS A 374 -1.70 -39.47 -15.90
CA HIS A 374 -0.34 -38.94 -15.87
C HIS A 374 0.65 -39.85 -16.60
N ALA A 375 0.59 -41.16 -16.34
CA ALA A 375 1.41 -42.14 -17.03
C ALA A 375 1.17 -42.12 -18.56
N ILE A 376 -0.09 -41.94 -18.97
CA ILE A 376 -0.47 -41.78 -20.38
C ILE A 376 0.14 -40.52 -21.01
N LEU A 377 0.08 -39.39 -20.31
CA LEU A 377 0.58 -38.10 -20.81
C LEU A 377 2.12 -38.04 -20.93
N ALA A 378 2.83 -38.98 -20.32
CA ALA A 378 4.29 -39.09 -20.43
C ALA A 378 4.75 -39.72 -21.77
N GLU A 379 3.87 -40.41 -22.50
CA GLU A 379 4.25 -41.32 -23.60
C GLU A 379 4.16 -40.70 -25.02
N GLY A 380 4.62 -39.46 -25.17
CA GLY A 380 4.87 -38.86 -26.49
C GLY A 380 3.64 -38.22 -27.18
N VAL A 381 3.56 -38.32 -28.52
CA VAL A 381 2.74 -37.43 -29.39
C VAL A 381 1.23 -37.44 -29.08
N ALA A 382 0.69 -38.57 -28.62
CA ALA A 382 -0.71 -38.66 -28.21
C ALA A 382 -1.05 -37.77 -27.00
N ALA A 383 -0.05 -37.41 -26.19
CA ALA A 383 -0.21 -36.54 -25.03
C ALA A 383 -0.73 -35.14 -25.43
N GLY A 384 -0.33 -34.60 -26.57
CA GLY A 384 -0.80 -33.28 -27.02
C GLY A 384 -2.31 -33.21 -27.22
N MET A 385 -2.90 -34.21 -27.90
CA MET A 385 -4.35 -34.29 -28.12
C MET A 385 -5.12 -34.58 -26.83
N MET A 386 -4.56 -35.39 -25.93
CA MET A 386 -5.19 -35.69 -24.64
C MET A 386 -5.19 -34.48 -23.71
N ARG A 387 -4.08 -33.71 -23.68
CA ARG A 387 -3.99 -32.43 -22.96
C ARG A 387 -5.02 -31.44 -23.45
N TYR A 388 -5.14 -31.27 -24.78
CA TYR A 388 -6.14 -30.40 -25.38
C TYR A 388 -7.56 -30.84 -25.05
N THR A 389 -7.83 -32.15 -25.08
CA THR A 389 -9.15 -32.71 -24.77
C THR A 389 -9.52 -32.49 -23.29
N ALA A 390 -8.58 -32.72 -22.37
CA ALA A 390 -8.80 -32.47 -20.96
C ALA A 390 -8.91 -30.96 -20.63
N ALA A 391 -8.22 -30.10 -21.38
CA ALA A 391 -8.38 -28.64 -21.29
C ALA A 391 -9.81 -28.20 -21.64
N GLN A 392 -10.43 -28.82 -22.66
CA GLN A 392 -11.84 -28.55 -22.98
C GLN A 392 -12.79 -28.94 -21.83
N VAL A 393 -12.48 -29.99 -21.06
CA VAL A 393 -13.26 -30.35 -19.86
C VAL A 393 -13.13 -29.29 -18.77
N ALA A 394 -11.91 -28.78 -18.51
CA ALA A 394 -11.69 -27.70 -17.55
C ALA A 394 -12.43 -26.42 -17.93
N GLN A 395 -12.61 -26.19 -19.23
CA GLN A 395 -13.38 -25.07 -19.79
C GLN A 395 -14.89 -25.33 -19.87
N LYS A 396 -15.34 -26.56 -19.57
CA LYS A 396 -16.74 -27.01 -19.70
C LYS A 396 -17.26 -26.99 -21.15
N GLU A 397 -16.37 -27.13 -22.12
CA GLU A 397 -16.72 -27.21 -23.55
C GLU A 397 -17.17 -28.62 -23.95
N ILE A 398 -16.60 -29.65 -23.32
CA ILE A 398 -17.02 -31.05 -23.49
C ILE A 398 -17.24 -31.72 -22.13
N THR A 399 -18.02 -32.79 -22.11
CA THR A 399 -18.22 -33.61 -20.92
C THR A 399 -17.01 -34.50 -20.65
N MET A 400 -16.84 -34.91 -19.40
CA MET A 400 -15.82 -35.89 -19.00
C MET A 400 -15.93 -37.19 -19.81
N ASP A 401 -17.14 -37.71 -20.02
CA ASP A 401 -17.36 -38.95 -20.78
C ASP A 401 -16.91 -38.80 -22.25
N ALA A 402 -17.19 -37.65 -22.89
CA ALA A 402 -16.74 -37.38 -24.24
C ALA A 402 -15.21 -37.28 -24.34
N ALA A 403 -14.57 -36.68 -23.32
CA ALA A 403 -13.12 -36.62 -23.23
C ALA A 403 -12.51 -38.02 -23.07
N ILE A 404 -13.06 -38.85 -22.18
CA ILE A 404 -12.61 -40.22 -21.97
C ILE A 404 -12.75 -41.06 -23.24
N ALA A 405 -13.91 -40.98 -23.92
CA ALA A 405 -14.11 -41.67 -25.19
C ALA A 405 -13.08 -41.26 -26.25
N THR A 406 -12.78 -39.96 -26.33
CA THR A 406 -11.73 -39.43 -27.22
C THR A 406 -10.36 -39.98 -26.87
N ILE A 407 -9.97 -39.97 -25.59
CA ILE A 407 -8.68 -40.50 -25.12
C ILE A 407 -8.57 -42.00 -25.44
N MET A 408 -9.64 -42.77 -25.22
CA MET A 408 -9.67 -44.21 -25.48
C MET A 408 -9.42 -44.57 -26.94
N ASN A 409 -9.70 -43.68 -27.90
CA ASN A 409 -9.35 -43.91 -29.31
C ASN A 409 -7.83 -43.89 -29.55
N TYR A 410 -7.07 -43.23 -28.69
CA TYR A 410 -5.61 -43.13 -28.79
C TYR A 410 -4.87 -44.13 -27.91
N VAL A 411 -5.53 -44.68 -26.87
CA VAL A 411 -4.90 -45.67 -25.97
C VAL A 411 -4.26 -46.86 -26.72
N PRO A 412 -4.88 -47.47 -27.76
CA PRO A 412 -4.28 -48.60 -28.47
C PRO A 412 -2.95 -48.30 -29.20
N SER A 413 -2.62 -47.03 -29.43
CA SER A 413 -1.34 -46.64 -30.06
C SER A 413 -0.23 -46.32 -29.04
N LEU A 414 -0.53 -46.38 -27.74
CA LEU A 414 0.43 -46.11 -26.69
C LEU A 414 1.28 -47.36 -26.38
N PRO A 415 2.55 -47.19 -25.99
CA PRO A 415 3.41 -48.28 -25.53
C PRO A 415 3.03 -48.83 -24.14
N ILE A 416 2.09 -48.17 -23.47
CA ILE A 416 1.53 -48.58 -22.18
C ILE A 416 0.56 -49.71 -22.48
N ASN A 417 0.91 -50.90 -22.02
CA ASN A 417 0.15 -52.15 -22.14
C ASN A 417 -1.36 -51.93 -22.37
N ASN A 418 -1.92 -52.50 -23.44
CA ASN A 418 -3.29 -52.38 -23.96
C ASN A 418 -4.43 -52.70 -22.95
N ALA A 419 -4.09 -52.88 -21.67
CA ALA A 419 -4.99 -53.14 -20.55
C ALA A 419 -5.60 -51.89 -19.90
N VAL A 420 -5.23 -50.67 -20.32
CA VAL A 420 -5.89 -49.45 -19.83
C VAL A 420 -7.34 -49.43 -20.31
N THR A 421 -8.26 -49.30 -19.36
CA THR A 421 -9.71 -49.24 -19.60
C THR A 421 -10.25 -47.83 -19.38
N ALA A 422 -11.39 -47.53 -20.01
CA ALA A 422 -12.13 -46.29 -19.76
C ALA A 422 -12.46 -46.09 -18.27
N GLN A 423 -12.70 -47.18 -17.54
CA GLN A 423 -13.00 -47.13 -16.11
C GLN A 423 -11.78 -46.76 -15.25
N GLN A 424 -10.58 -47.23 -15.61
CA GLN A 424 -9.35 -46.79 -14.94
C GLN A 424 -9.07 -45.32 -15.22
N ILE A 425 -9.29 -44.86 -16.46
CA ILE A 425 -9.18 -43.43 -16.79
C ILE A 425 -10.19 -42.63 -15.96
N ALA A 426 -11.46 -43.01 -15.95
CA ALA A 426 -12.51 -42.32 -15.18
C ALA A 426 -12.23 -42.28 -13.67
N ALA A 427 -11.50 -43.26 -13.14
CA ALA A 427 -11.12 -43.34 -11.72
C ALA A 427 -9.89 -42.49 -11.36
N ASP A 428 -9.21 -41.86 -12.33
CA ASP A 428 -8.08 -40.97 -12.06
C ASP A 428 -8.55 -39.76 -11.24
N PRO A 429 -7.95 -39.48 -10.07
CA PRO A 429 -8.35 -38.35 -9.23
C PRO A 429 -8.29 -36.99 -9.91
N GLY A 430 -7.44 -36.82 -10.94
CA GLY A 430 -7.35 -35.60 -11.72
C GLY A 430 -8.68 -35.23 -12.40
N TRP A 431 -9.47 -36.22 -12.83
CA TRP A 431 -10.77 -35.96 -13.44
C TRP A 431 -11.79 -35.39 -12.47
N ALA A 432 -11.75 -35.80 -11.20
CA ALA A 432 -12.64 -35.24 -10.18
C ALA A 432 -12.40 -33.73 -10.02
N VAL A 433 -11.14 -33.28 -10.14
CA VAL A 433 -10.79 -31.86 -10.14
C VAL A 433 -11.31 -31.15 -11.39
N LEU A 434 -11.01 -31.66 -12.60
CA LEU A 434 -11.42 -31.01 -13.85
C LEU A 434 -12.95 -30.97 -14.03
N ASN A 435 -13.65 -32.01 -13.57
CA ASN A 435 -15.10 -32.09 -13.62
C ASN A 435 -15.78 -31.23 -12.54
N GLY A 436 -15.08 -30.92 -11.45
CA GLY A 436 -15.57 -30.09 -10.36
C GLY A 436 -15.86 -28.62 -10.74
N ASN A 437 -16.46 -27.88 -9.81
CA ASN A 437 -16.64 -26.44 -9.96
C ASN A 437 -15.40 -25.68 -9.46
N LEU A 438 -14.48 -25.37 -10.38
CA LEU A 438 -13.22 -24.68 -10.10
C LEU A 438 -13.39 -23.23 -9.57
N GLU A 439 -14.59 -22.65 -9.68
CA GLU A 439 -14.93 -21.32 -9.14
C GLU A 439 -15.52 -21.40 -7.73
N ALA A 440 -15.87 -22.59 -7.25
CA ALA A 440 -16.54 -22.76 -5.96
C ALA A 440 -15.62 -22.47 -4.77
N VAL A 441 -14.31 -22.71 -4.91
CA VAL A 441 -13.35 -22.67 -3.79
C VAL A 441 -13.35 -21.31 -3.08
N TRP A 442 -13.31 -20.23 -3.86
CA TRP A 442 -13.22 -18.87 -3.35
C TRP A 442 -14.58 -18.24 -3.01
N SER A 443 -15.68 -18.94 -3.31
CA SER A 443 -17.05 -18.58 -2.89
C SER A 443 -17.52 -19.40 -1.66
N GLY A 444 -16.60 -20.11 -0.99
CA GLY A 444 -16.90 -20.92 0.20
C GLY A 444 -17.39 -22.34 -0.09
N GLY A 445 -17.33 -22.77 -1.36
CA GLY A 445 -17.64 -24.13 -1.77
C GLY A 445 -16.51 -25.13 -1.54
N ALA A 446 -16.72 -26.34 -2.06
CA ALA A 446 -15.77 -27.44 -1.88
C ALA A 446 -14.44 -27.18 -2.58
N ARG A 447 -13.33 -27.51 -1.91
CA ARG A 447 -11.99 -27.49 -2.49
C ARG A 447 -11.80 -28.65 -3.46
N LEU A 448 -11.13 -28.39 -4.57
CA LEU A 448 -10.75 -29.41 -5.55
C LEU A 448 -9.24 -29.66 -5.39
N VAL A 449 -8.92 -30.74 -4.67
CA VAL A 449 -7.57 -31.05 -4.20
C VAL A 449 -7.12 -32.39 -4.73
N VAL A 450 -5.91 -32.45 -5.28
CA VAL A 450 -5.23 -33.69 -5.65
C VAL A 450 -3.72 -33.54 -5.44
N GLY A 451 -3.05 -34.57 -4.94
CA GLY A 451 -1.59 -34.53 -4.69
C GLY A 451 -1.15 -33.45 -3.69
N GLY A 452 -2.02 -32.98 -2.81
CA GLY A 452 -1.72 -31.88 -1.88
C GLY A 452 -1.77 -30.48 -2.51
N ARG A 453 -2.22 -30.34 -3.76
CA ARG A 453 -2.47 -29.06 -4.42
C ARG A 453 -3.96 -28.80 -4.61
N GLY A 454 -4.38 -27.57 -4.33
CA GLY A 454 -5.71 -27.06 -4.64
C GLY A 454 -5.71 -26.37 -5.99
N PHE A 455 -6.80 -26.53 -6.75
CA PHE A 455 -6.95 -25.99 -8.09
C PHE A 455 -8.18 -25.09 -8.20
N VAL A 456 -8.02 -23.95 -8.86
CA VAL A 456 -9.07 -22.92 -8.98
C VAL A 456 -9.10 -22.30 -10.35
N LYS A 457 -10.26 -21.74 -10.70
CA LYS A 457 -10.46 -20.87 -11.84
C LYS A 457 -11.02 -19.53 -11.34
N SER A 458 -10.40 -18.45 -11.77
CA SER A 458 -10.92 -17.10 -11.65
C SER A 458 -11.39 -16.62 -13.02
N SER A 459 -12.58 -16.03 -13.09
CA SER A 459 -13.12 -15.44 -14.32
C SER A 459 -12.20 -14.37 -14.93
N GLU A 460 -11.44 -13.65 -14.10
CA GLU A 460 -10.61 -12.51 -14.50
C GLU A 460 -9.17 -12.90 -14.81
N ARG A 461 -8.66 -13.97 -14.18
CA ARG A 461 -7.25 -14.36 -14.27
C ARG A 461 -7.01 -15.73 -14.91
N GLY A 462 -8.07 -16.53 -15.12
CA GLY A 462 -7.95 -17.86 -15.68
C GLY A 462 -7.67 -18.91 -14.60
N PHE A 463 -6.73 -19.81 -14.85
CA PHE A 463 -6.48 -20.97 -13.98
C PHE A 463 -5.32 -20.71 -13.03
N ALA A 464 -5.40 -21.26 -11.82
CA ALA A 464 -4.30 -21.24 -10.86
C ALA A 464 -4.31 -22.49 -9.96
N SER A 465 -3.18 -22.78 -9.34
CA SER A 465 -3.03 -23.82 -8.31
C SER A 465 -2.27 -23.29 -7.09
N PHE A 466 -2.45 -23.91 -5.93
CA PHE A 466 -1.79 -23.56 -4.68
C PHE A 466 -1.56 -24.80 -3.81
N GLN A 467 -0.69 -24.71 -2.81
CA GLN A 467 -0.48 -25.78 -1.83
C GLN A 467 -1.68 -25.87 -0.87
N ASP A 468 -2.39 -27.00 -0.83
CA ASP A 468 -3.66 -27.12 -0.10
C ASP A 468 -3.53 -26.85 1.41
N ALA A 469 -2.38 -27.22 2.00
CA ALA A 469 -2.07 -26.96 3.40
C ALA A 469 -2.12 -25.46 3.76
N SER A 470 -1.89 -24.56 2.80
CA SER A 470 -1.99 -23.12 3.02
C SER A 470 -3.43 -22.63 3.24
N PHE A 471 -4.44 -23.38 2.77
CA PHE A 471 -5.85 -22.98 2.91
C PHE A 471 -6.35 -22.92 4.36
N ALA A 472 -5.70 -23.67 5.26
CA ALA A 472 -5.99 -23.62 6.69
C ALA A 472 -5.57 -22.29 7.33
N ARG A 473 -4.65 -21.55 6.69
CA ARG A 473 -4.09 -20.27 7.17
C ARG A 473 -4.86 -19.04 6.66
N LYS A 474 -5.94 -19.24 5.92
CA LYS A 474 -6.69 -18.17 5.26
C LYS A 474 -7.39 -17.23 6.24
N VAL A 475 -7.53 -15.97 5.86
CA VAL A 475 -8.40 -14.99 6.52
C VAL A 475 -9.81 -14.94 5.92
N SER A 476 -9.94 -15.27 4.64
CA SER A 476 -11.20 -15.37 3.91
C SER A 476 -11.11 -16.45 2.83
N ALA A 477 -12.24 -16.93 2.31
CA ALA A 477 -12.23 -17.87 1.18
C ALA A 477 -11.77 -17.16 -0.11
N TYR A 478 -12.12 -15.88 -0.26
CA TYR A 478 -11.77 -15.04 -1.40
C TYR A 478 -10.26 -14.89 -1.59
N GLN A 479 -9.47 -14.96 -0.50
CA GLN A 479 -8.01 -15.03 -0.53
C GLN A 479 -7.48 -16.13 -1.47
N PHE A 480 -8.25 -17.20 -1.72
CA PHE A 480 -7.86 -18.31 -2.58
C PHE A 480 -8.49 -18.25 -3.99
N ARG A 481 -8.96 -17.07 -4.42
CA ARG A 481 -9.44 -16.85 -5.79
C ARG A 481 -8.30 -16.80 -6.81
N SER A 482 -7.18 -16.18 -6.46
CA SER A 482 -5.97 -16.07 -7.27
C SER A 482 -4.78 -15.65 -6.41
N PRO A 483 -3.52 -15.78 -6.88
CA PRO A 483 -2.37 -15.31 -6.10
C PRO A 483 -2.36 -13.80 -5.86
N HIS A 484 -3.04 -13.01 -6.70
CA HIS A 484 -3.18 -11.56 -6.53
C HIS A 484 -4.14 -11.23 -5.38
N GLU A 485 -5.21 -11.99 -5.26
CA GLU A 485 -6.23 -11.88 -4.19
C GLU A 485 -5.67 -12.36 -2.86
N TRP A 486 -4.75 -13.33 -2.92
CA TRP A 486 -4.12 -13.91 -1.74
C TRP A 486 -3.38 -12.87 -0.90
N PHE A 487 -2.54 -12.05 -1.55
CA PHE A 487 -1.79 -11.01 -0.85
C PHE A 487 -2.71 -9.88 -0.41
N ALA A 488 -3.63 -9.44 -1.27
CA ALA A 488 -4.53 -8.32 -0.99
C ALA A 488 -5.44 -8.58 0.22
N GLU A 489 -6.02 -9.77 0.34
CA GLU A 489 -6.83 -10.15 1.51
C GLU A 489 -5.99 -10.24 2.79
N ALA A 490 -4.80 -10.83 2.72
CA ALA A 490 -3.89 -10.89 3.87
C ALA A 490 -3.44 -9.48 4.30
N TYR A 491 -3.16 -8.59 3.36
CA TYR A 491 -2.82 -7.19 3.58
C TYR A 491 -3.97 -6.42 4.25
N ALA A 492 -5.19 -6.56 3.74
CA ALA A 492 -6.37 -5.94 4.32
C ALA A 492 -6.63 -6.43 5.75
N ALA A 493 -6.41 -7.73 6.02
CA ALA A 493 -6.50 -8.30 7.37
C ALA A 493 -5.39 -7.80 8.30
N TYR A 494 -4.16 -7.64 7.80
CA TYR A 494 -3.04 -7.12 8.59
C TYR A 494 -3.32 -5.70 9.08
N HIS A 495 -3.92 -4.86 8.23
CA HIS A 495 -4.21 -3.45 8.51
C HIS A 495 -5.66 -3.19 8.95
N ASP A 496 -6.40 -4.19 9.44
CA ASP A 496 -7.75 -3.97 9.97
C ASP A 496 -7.66 -3.13 11.27
N PRO A 497 -8.26 -1.92 11.31
CA PRO A 497 -8.07 -0.98 12.42
C PRO A 497 -8.74 -1.42 13.72
N ARG A 498 -9.58 -2.46 13.70
CA ARG A 498 -10.20 -3.02 14.91
C ARG A 498 -9.21 -3.78 15.78
N PHE A 499 -8.05 -4.15 15.23
CA PHE A 499 -7.05 -4.97 15.91
C PHE A 499 -5.66 -4.36 15.77
N ALA A 500 -4.73 -4.82 16.61
CA ALA A 500 -3.32 -4.52 16.40
C ALA A 500 -2.85 -5.14 15.06
N PRO A 501 -1.90 -4.51 14.35
CA PRO A 501 -1.46 -5.00 13.05
C PRO A 501 -1.08 -6.49 13.06
N GLY A 502 -1.61 -7.24 12.10
CA GLY A 502 -1.34 -8.67 11.94
C GLY A 502 -2.05 -9.62 12.92
N THR A 503 -2.92 -9.12 13.80
CA THR A 503 -3.69 -9.97 14.74
C THR A 503 -4.53 -11.02 14.00
N LEU A 504 -5.19 -10.63 12.91
CA LEU A 504 -6.02 -11.53 12.11
C LEU A 504 -5.21 -12.59 11.34
N LEU A 505 -3.89 -12.44 11.27
CA LEU A 505 -2.95 -13.39 10.67
C LEU A 505 -2.23 -14.24 11.72
N ALA A 506 -2.79 -14.41 12.92
CA ALA A 506 -2.18 -15.24 13.96
C ALA A 506 -1.99 -16.71 13.52
N GLY A 507 -2.88 -17.23 12.67
CA GLY A 507 -2.74 -18.56 12.04
C GLY A 507 -1.72 -18.61 10.90
N ASP A 508 -1.14 -17.47 10.51
CA ASP A 508 -0.16 -17.35 9.42
C ASP A 508 1.01 -16.42 9.77
N PRO A 509 1.90 -16.83 10.70
CA PRO A 509 2.98 -15.98 11.19
C PRO A 509 3.97 -15.58 10.10
N ALA A 510 4.17 -16.41 9.07
CA ALA A 510 5.09 -16.11 7.97
C ALA A 510 4.54 -15.00 7.08
N THR A 511 3.26 -15.05 6.71
CA THR A 511 2.60 -13.99 5.94
C THR A 511 2.53 -12.69 6.72
N ARG A 512 2.23 -12.79 8.02
CA ARG A 512 2.29 -11.64 8.92
C ARG A 512 3.68 -11.00 8.93
N ALA A 513 4.74 -11.80 9.04
CA ALA A 513 6.11 -11.31 9.04
C ALA A 513 6.52 -10.72 7.69
N HIS A 514 6.10 -11.33 6.58
CA HIS A 514 6.35 -10.80 5.24
C HIS A 514 5.71 -9.43 5.05
N ILE A 515 4.42 -9.27 5.38
CA ILE A 515 3.73 -7.98 5.30
C ILE A 515 4.40 -6.95 6.21
N ALA A 516 4.75 -7.33 7.44
CA ALA A 516 5.46 -6.43 8.36
C ALA A 516 6.84 -5.96 7.85
N ALA A 517 7.51 -6.76 7.02
CA ALA A 517 8.84 -6.45 6.48
C ALA A 517 8.81 -5.56 5.22
N VAL A 518 7.66 -5.50 4.53
CA VAL A 518 7.46 -4.61 3.37
C VAL A 518 6.87 -3.24 3.76
N VAL A 519 6.39 -3.13 5.00
CA VAL A 519 6.01 -1.87 5.69
C VAL A 519 7.28 -1.10 6.06
#